data_AF-A0A267FXL1-F1
#
_entry.id   AF-A0A267FXL1-F1
#
_cell.length_a   1.000
_cell.length_b   1.000
_cell.length_c   1.000
_cell.angle_alpha   90.00
_cell.angle_beta   90.00
_cell.angle_gamma   90.00
#
_symmetry.space_group_name_H-M   'P 1'
#
loop_
_entity.id
_entity.type
_entity.pdbx_description
1 polymer ?
#
loop_
_entity_poly.entity_id
_entity_poly.type
_entity_poly.pdbx_seq_one_letter_code
_entity_poly.pdbx_strand_id
1 'polypeptide(L)' 'NQKVAAKCMETAIFGACCNVRTNLVSVEDADFKAKTATEAEELQKHAAEKCQAVLKLLDDRKE' A
#
# COMPACT_ATOMS: atom_id res chain seq x y z
N ASN A 1 -8.27 19.34 -2.88
CA ASN A 1 -8.53 17.87 -2.94
C ASN A 1 -7.28 16.98 -2.99
N GLN A 2 -6.05 17.51 -2.91
CA GLN A 2 -4.82 16.71 -3.02
C GLN A 2 -4.60 15.73 -1.84
N LYS A 3 -4.95 16.12 -0.61
CA LYS A 3 -4.87 15.21 0.55
C LYS A 3 -5.78 13.99 0.42
N VAL A 4 -6.98 14.21 -0.12
CA VAL A 4 -7.95 13.13 -0.39
C VAL A 4 -7.38 12.20 -1.44
N ALA A 5 -6.84 12.73 -2.55
CA ALA A 5 -6.21 11.92 -3.59
C ALA A 5 -5.07 11.04 -3.04
N ALA A 6 -4.19 11.60 -2.19
CA ALA A 6 -3.11 10.85 -1.57
C ALA A 6 -3.63 9.67 -0.70
N LYS A 7 -4.70 9.90 0.08
CA LYS A 7 -5.33 8.85 0.89
C LYS A 7 -6.08 7.81 0.06
N CYS A 8 -6.72 8.22 -1.04
CA CYS A 8 -7.36 7.29 -1.97
C CYS A 8 -6.33 6.33 -2.59
N MET A 9 -5.16 6.81 -3.00
CA MET A 9 -4.09 5.96 -3.55
C MET A 9 -3.56 4.97 -2.51
N GLU A 10 -3.27 5.41 -1.29
CA GLU A 10 -2.86 4.52 -0.19
C GLU A 10 -3.88 3.41 0.04
N THR A 11 -5.16 3.79 0.11
CA THR A 11 -6.26 2.85 0.35
C THR A 11 -6.47 1.87 -0.81
N ALA A 12 -6.32 2.33 -2.06
CA ALA A 12 -6.42 1.47 -3.23
C ALA A 12 -5.33 0.40 -3.26
N ILE A 13 -4.08 0.78 -2.94
CA ILE A 13 -2.97 -0.16 -2.83
C ILE A 13 -3.20 -1.13 -1.67
N PHE A 14 -3.67 -0.66 -0.53
CA PHE A 14 -4.04 -1.52 0.60
C PHE A 14 -5.09 -2.57 0.20
N GLY A 15 -6.17 -2.14 -0.45
CA GLY A 15 -7.21 -3.06 -0.94
C GLY A 15 -6.66 -4.10 -1.91
N ALA A 16 -5.81 -3.70 -2.85
CA ALA A 16 -5.15 -4.63 -3.77
C ALA A 16 -4.27 -5.66 -3.03
N CYS A 17 -3.49 -5.22 -2.03
CA CYS A 17 -2.67 -6.13 -1.22
C CYS A 17 -3.51 -7.12 -0.41
N CYS A 18 -4.66 -6.68 0.14
CA CYS A 18 -5.60 -7.58 0.80
C CYS A 18 -6.13 -8.66 -0.16
N ASN A 19 -6.54 -8.28 -1.37
CA ASN A 19 -7.01 -9.23 -2.37
C ASN A 19 -5.93 -10.26 -2.73
N VAL A 20 -4.68 -9.82 -2.89
CA VAL A 20 -3.54 -10.72 -3.13
C VAL A 20 -3.36 -11.69 -1.96
N ARG A 21 -3.31 -11.20 -0.72
CA ARG A 21 -3.16 -12.05 0.48
C ARG A 21 -4.29 -13.07 0.60
N THR A 22 -5.53 -12.69 0.31
CA THR A 22 -6.68 -13.61 0.29
C THR A 22 -6.47 -14.73 -0.70
N ASN A 23 -6.05 -14.41 -1.94
CA ASN A 23 -5.80 -15.42 -2.96
C ASN A 23 -4.58 -16.30 -2.66
N LEU A 24 -3.57 -15.77 -1.97
CA LEU A 24 -2.39 -16.53 -1.57
C LEU A 24 -2.68 -17.64 -0.55
N VAL A 25 -3.81 -17.57 0.19
CA VAL A 25 -4.18 -18.62 1.15
C VAL A 25 -4.28 -19.99 0.47
N SER A 26 -4.85 -20.04 -0.75
CA SER A 26 -5.06 -21.27 -1.51
C SER A 26 -3.87 -21.72 -2.36
N VAL A 27 -2.75 -20.98 -2.35
CA VAL A 27 -1.55 -21.36 -3.12
C VAL A 27 -0.69 -22.32 -2.29
N GLU A 28 -0.31 -23.45 -2.90
CA GLU A 28 0.51 -24.50 -2.28
C GLU A 28 2.02 -24.26 -2.43
N ASP A 29 2.44 -23.56 -3.48
CA ASP A 29 3.84 -23.17 -3.69
C ASP A 29 4.30 -22.18 -2.60
N ALA A 30 5.08 -22.69 -1.65
CA ALA A 30 5.52 -21.94 -0.48
C ALA A 30 6.47 -20.79 -0.83
N ASP A 31 7.36 -20.98 -1.81
CA ASP A 31 8.34 -19.97 -2.21
C ASP A 31 7.65 -18.82 -2.93
N PHE A 32 6.73 -19.13 -3.85
CA PHE A 32 5.90 -18.13 -4.51
C PHE A 32 5.07 -17.36 -3.47
N LYS A 33 4.42 -18.07 -2.54
CA LYS A 33 3.57 -17.46 -1.52
C LYS A 33 4.35 -16.50 -0.63
N ALA A 34 5.52 -16.91 -0.14
CA ALA A 34 6.37 -16.07 0.70
C ALA A 34 6.86 -14.83 -0.06
N LYS A 35 7.31 -15.01 -1.31
CA LYS A 35 7.77 -13.90 -2.15
C LYS A 35 6.66 -12.89 -2.43
N THR A 36 5.50 -13.34 -2.90
CA THR A 36 4.38 -12.45 -3.24
C THR A 36 3.78 -11.77 -2.01
N ALA A 37 3.74 -12.46 -0.86
CA ALA A 37 3.32 -11.82 0.40
C ALA A 37 4.27 -10.69 0.81
N THR A 38 5.58 -10.93 0.70
CA THR A 38 6.62 -9.93 1.00
C THR A 38 6.50 -8.72 0.06
N GLU A 39 6.38 -8.94 -1.25
CA GLU A 39 6.20 -7.87 -2.22
C GLU A 39 4.94 -7.02 -1.93
N ALA A 40 3.82 -7.67 -1.56
CA ALA A 40 2.59 -6.96 -1.19
C ALA A 40 2.76 -6.12 0.10
N GLU A 41 3.49 -6.64 1.11
CA GLU A 41 3.80 -5.89 2.33
C GLU A 41 4.70 -4.68 2.05
N GLU A 42 5.74 -4.85 1.23
CA GLU A 42 6.63 -3.76 0.84
C GLU A 42 5.90 -2.66 0.07
N LEU A 43 5.03 -3.04 -0.88
CA LEU A 43 4.20 -2.09 -1.63
C LEU A 43 3.23 -1.34 -0.71
N GLN A 44 2.57 -2.03 0.22
CA GLN A 44 1.69 -1.40 1.19
C GLN A 44 2.46 -0.41 2.07
N LYS A 45 3.62 -0.80 2.61
CA LYS A 45 4.48 0.07 3.42
C LYS A 45 4.91 1.29 2.63
N HIS A 46 5.41 1.10 1.42
CA HIS A 46 5.84 2.18 0.55
C HIS A 46 4.70 3.16 0.22
N ALA A 47 3.49 2.66 -0.04
CA ALA A 47 2.31 3.50 -0.27
C ALA A 47 1.97 4.37 0.95
N ALA A 48 2.02 3.79 2.16
CA ALA A 48 1.78 4.52 3.40
C ALA A 48 2.83 5.62 3.64
N GLU A 49 4.11 5.30 3.47
CA GLU A 49 5.22 6.26 3.60
C GLU A 49 5.10 7.43 2.62
N LYS A 50 4.79 7.14 1.34
CA LYS A 50 4.59 8.18 0.32
C LYS A 50 3.36 9.02 0.59
N CYS A 51 2.26 8.41 1.02
CA CYS A 51 1.06 9.14 1.41
C CYS A 51 1.38 10.12 2.55
N GLN A 52 2.05 9.65 3.59
CA GLN A 52 2.45 10.48 4.72
C GLN A 52 3.38 11.63 4.29
N ALA A 53 4.36 11.36 3.42
CA ALA A 53 5.25 12.38 2.89
C ALA A 53 4.49 13.48 2.11
N VAL A 54 3.53 13.09 1.25
CA VAL A 54 2.69 14.04 0.52
C VAL A 54 1.81 14.84 1.47
N LEU A 55 1.19 14.20 2.45
CA LEU A 55 0.35 14.90 3.43
C LEU A 55 1.15 15.94 4.20
N LYS A 56 2.36 15.57 4.67
CA LYS A 56 3.28 16.49 5.33
C LYS A 56 3.64 17.68 4.44
N LEU A 57 4.06 17.43 3.20
CA LEU A 57 4.37 18.51 2.25
C LEU A 57 3.19 19.45 1.99
N LEU A 58 1.95 18.93 2.00
CA LEU A 58 0.74 19.75 1.82
C LEU A 58 0.35 20.51 3.09
N ASP A 59 0.75 20.05 4.26
CA ASP A 59 0.59 20.77 5.52
C ASP A 59 1.62 21.89 5.66
N ASP A 60 2.89 21.60 5.39
CA ASP A 60 3.99 22.58 5.43
C ASP A 60 3.80 23.74 4.42
N ARG A 61 3.03 23.52 3.34
CA ARG A 61 2.69 24.56 2.33
C ARG A 61 1.58 25.52 2.74
N LYS A 62 0.87 25.24 3.84
CA LYS A 62 -0.25 26.06 4.31
C LYS A 62 0.17 27.12 5.34
N GLU A 63 1.44 27.12 5.74
CA GLU A 63 2.12 28.21 6.44
C GLU A 63 2.82 29.14 5.43
#